data_AF-A0A848IXM6-F1
#
_entry.id   AF-A0A848IXM6-F1
#
_cell.length_a   1.000
_cell.length_b   1.000
_cell.length_c   1.000
_cell.angle_alpha   90.00
_cell.angle_beta   90.00
_cell.angle_gamma   90.00
#
_symmetry.space_group_name_H-M   'P 1'
#
loop_
_entity.id
_entity.type
_entity.pdbx_description
1 polymer ?
#
loop_
_entity_poly.entity_id
_entity_poly.type
_entity_poly.pdbx_seq_one_letter_code
_entity_poly.pdbx_strand_id
1 'polypeptide(L)'
;MKRTSGLLLLMIGFITISFSSCKSGQTVASTTQVEEDIEMTNSTEPEENNAVVEETFVVPKETYTKVKKDFNELAELSKTFYYDKINDKIDEIFSYYESKNTPVLTVVSFSGERPIFDRPMTIDQYLNYLKDKKVFNLSIYEITVNKDGKITKLVLSK
;
A
#
# COMPACT_ATOMS: atom_id res chain seq x y z
N MET A 1 24.02 -50.75 13.62
CA MET A 1 23.10 -49.78 14.25
C MET A 1 21.81 -49.76 13.41
N LYS A 2 20.74 -50.43 13.84
CA LYS A 2 19.47 -50.50 13.09
C LYS A 2 18.55 -49.38 13.60
N ARG A 3 18.14 -48.47 12.72
CA ARG A 3 17.14 -47.43 13.00
C ARG A 3 15.78 -47.96 12.57
N THR A 4 14.86 -48.16 13.51
CA THR A 4 13.45 -48.43 13.21
C THR A 4 12.64 -47.18 13.51
N SER A 5 12.02 -46.68 12.45
CA SER A 5 11.00 -45.64 12.42
C SER A 5 9.71 -46.12 13.11
N GLY A 6 9.10 -45.25 13.91
CA GLY A 6 7.67 -45.25 14.22
C GLY A 6 7.23 -43.78 14.11
N LEU A 7 6.55 -43.35 13.05
CA LEU A 7 5.16 -43.62 12.67
C LEU A 7 4.14 -43.19 13.74
N LEU A 8 3.80 -41.89 13.66
CA LEU A 8 2.44 -41.34 13.52
C LEU A 8 1.34 -41.87 14.44
N LEU A 9 0.82 -40.99 15.31
CA LEU A 9 -0.57 -41.07 15.78
C LEU A 9 -1.15 -39.69 16.06
N LEU A 10 -2.21 -39.40 15.29
CA LEU A 10 -3.15 -38.29 15.31
C LEU A 10 -3.99 -38.24 16.60
N MET A 11 -4.17 -37.06 17.19
CA MET A 11 -5.33 -36.67 18.03
C MET A 11 -5.47 -35.14 17.92
N ILE A 12 -6.26 -34.57 17.01
CA ILE A 12 -7.71 -34.29 17.11
C ILE A 12 -8.11 -33.75 18.49
N GLY A 13 -8.37 -32.45 18.58
CA GLY A 13 -8.81 -31.76 19.79
C GLY A 13 -9.58 -30.46 19.49
N PHE A 14 -10.86 -30.63 19.17
CA PHE A 14 -12.01 -29.73 19.26
C PHE A 14 -11.82 -28.19 19.31
N ILE A 15 -12.26 -27.56 18.22
CA ILE A 15 -12.70 -26.16 18.13
C ILE A 15 -14.08 -26.03 18.79
N THR A 16 -14.22 -25.14 19.78
CA THR A 16 -15.52 -24.57 20.16
C THR A 16 -15.45 -23.05 20.09
N ILE A 17 -16.03 -22.51 19.02
CA ILE A 17 -16.30 -21.09 18.84
C ILE A 17 -17.64 -20.80 19.51
N SER A 18 -17.65 -19.92 20.50
CA SER A 18 -18.89 -19.33 21.03
C SER A 18 -18.89 -17.83 20.72
N PHE A 19 -19.54 -17.44 19.63
CA PHE A 19 -19.92 -16.06 19.36
C PHE A 19 -21.30 -15.81 19.99
N SER A 20 -21.35 -15.01 21.04
CA SER A 20 -22.60 -14.40 21.54
C SER A 20 -22.75 -13.00 20.95
N SER A 21 -23.65 -12.85 19.98
CA SER A 21 -24.14 -11.55 19.49
C SER A 21 -25.45 -11.22 20.20
N CYS A 22 -25.45 -10.16 21.02
CA CYS A 22 -26.68 -9.52 21.50
C CYS A 22 -27.01 -8.33 20.60
N LYS A 23 -28.15 -8.45 19.91
CA LYS A 23 -28.78 -7.44 19.05
C LYS A 23 -29.89 -6.75 19.86
N SER A 24 -29.75 -5.45 20.10
CA SER A 24 -30.74 -4.55 20.71
C SER A 24 -30.34 -3.13 20.31
N GLY A 25 -31.17 -2.25 19.76
CA GLY A 25 -32.57 -2.29 19.35
C GLY A 25 -32.75 -1.14 18.34
N GLN A 26 -33.71 -1.30 17.43
CA GLN A 26 -34.04 -0.32 16.40
C GLN A 26 -35.46 0.19 16.65
N THR A 27 -35.57 1.50 16.84
CA THR A 27 -36.76 2.38 16.84
C THR A 27 -36.17 3.78 16.64
N VAL A 28 -36.53 4.67 15.72
CA VAL A 28 -37.81 5.15 15.21
C VAL A 28 -37.50 6.00 13.96
N ALA A 29 -38.15 5.78 12.81
CA ALA A 29 -39.17 6.65 12.21
C ALA A 29 -38.84 8.17 12.09
N SER A 30 -38.59 8.62 10.84
CA SER A 30 -39.04 9.89 10.21
C SER A 30 -38.30 10.02 8.88
N THR A 31 -38.80 9.51 7.76
CA THR A 31 -39.69 10.22 6.83
C THR A 31 -39.45 11.73 6.80
N THR A 32 -38.74 12.20 5.78
CA THR A 32 -39.16 13.32 4.91
C THR A 32 -38.24 13.30 3.68
N GLN A 33 -38.76 12.76 2.58
CA GLN A 33 -38.33 13.14 1.24
C GLN A 33 -39.00 14.47 0.92
N VAL A 34 -38.23 15.48 0.51
CA VAL A 34 -38.72 16.55 -0.36
C VAL A 34 -37.66 16.72 -1.43
N GLU A 35 -38.04 16.30 -2.62
CA GLU A 35 -37.41 16.62 -3.89
C GLU A 35 -38.30 17.71 -4.49
N GLU A 36 -37.80 18.93 -4.63
CA GLU A 36 -38.37 19.89 -5.57
C GLU A 36 -37.27 20.76 -6.18
N ASP A 37 -37.22 20.62 -7.49
CA ASP A 37 -36.49 21.30 -8.56
C ASP A 37 -36.50 22.83 -8.46
N ILE A 38 -35.32 23.47 -8.55
CA ILE A 38 -35.16 24.82 -9.12
C ILE A 38 -33.89 24.88 -9.96
N GLU A 39 -34.09 25.12 -11.25
CA GLU A 39 -33.11 25.34 -12.31
C GLU A 39 -32.40 26.72 -12.20
N MET A 40 -31.07 26.67 -12.38
CA MET A 40 -30.08 27.67 -12.80
C MET A 40 -30.27 29.17 -12.49
N THR A 41 -29.30 29.73 -11.73
CA THR A 41 -28.76 31.05 -12.07
C THR A 41 -27.25 31.10 -11.89
N ASN A 42 -26.61 31.68 -12.91
CA ASN A 42 -25.18 31.89 -13.08
C ASN A 42 -24.59 32.69 -11.91
N SER A 43 -23.51 32.20 -11.31
CA SER A 43 -22.52 33.10 -10.72
C SER A 43 -21.14 32.46 -10.82
N THR A 44 -20.34 33.06 -11.70
CA THR A 44 -18.93 32.81 -11.91
C THR A 44 -18.16 33.03 -10.60
N GLU A 45 -17.65 31.95 -10.02
CA GLU A 45 -16.55 31.97 -9.07
C GLU A 45 -15.33 31.40 -9.81
N PRO A 46 -14.18 32.11 -9.87
CA PRO A 46 -13.00 31.56 -10.50
C PRO A 46 -12.43 30.48 -9.58
N GLU A 47 -12.64 29.22 -9.93
CA GLU A 47 -11.80 28.14 -9.41
C GLU A 47 -10.37 28.43 -9.87
N GLU A 48 -9.58 28.92 -8.92
CA GLU A 48 -8.14 29.03 -8.99
C GLU A 48 -7.57 27.64 -9.29
N ASN A 49 -7.37 27.37 -10.57
CA ASN A 49 -6.57 26.26 -11.03
C ASN A 49 -5.12 26.51 -10.59
N ASN A 50 -4.81 26.19 -9.34
CA ASN A 50 -3.44 25.84 -8.99
C ASN A 50 -3.11 24.55 -9.76
N ALA A 51 -2.83 24.71 -11.05
CA ALA A 51 -2.03 23.79 -11.82
C ALA A 51 -0.68 23.77 -11.11
N VAL A 52 -0.57 22.85 -10.15
CA VAL A 52 0.70 22.43 -9.58
C VAL A 52 1.51 21.95 -10.77
N VAL A 53 2.39 22.84 -11.25
CA VAL A 53 3.41 22.50 -12.22
C VAL A 53 4.27 21.45 -11.51
N GLU A 54 4.01 20.16 -11.80
CA GLU A 54 4.91 19.08 -11.36
C GLU A 54 6.26 19.36 -12.02
N GLU A 55 7.17 20.02 -11.29
CA GLU A 55 8.57 20.13 -11.67
C GLU A 55 9.12 18.70 -11.82
N THR A 56 9.26 18.21 -13.06
CA THR A 56 9.83 16.90 -13.33
C THR A 56 11.35 16.95 -13.10
N PHE A 57 11.77 16.63 -11.88
CA PHE A 57 13.16 16.35 -11.57
C PHE A 57 13.60 15.05 -12.27
N VAL A 58 14.76 15.08 -12.94
CA VAL A 58 15.33 13.88 -13.56
C VAL A 58 15.79 12.93 -12.46
N VAL A 59 15.13 11.79 -12.32
CA VAL A 59 15.50 10.78 -11.32
C VAL A 59 16.67 9.93 -11.83
N PRO A 60 17.79 9.86 -11.09
CA PRO A 60 18.93 9.05 -11.51
C PRO A 60 18.63 7.54 -11.56
N LYS A 61 19.26 6.83 -12.49
CA LYS A 61 19.05 5.37 -12.69
C LYS A 61 19.44 4.55 -11.45
N GLU A 62 20.44 5.00 -10.71
CA GLU A 62 20.87 4.41 -9.46
C GLU A 62 19.76 4.42 -8.41
N THR A 63 18.87 5.42 -8.40
CA THR A 63 17.72 5.48 -7.48
C THR A 63 16.77 4.31 -7.71
N TYR A 64 16.42 4.03 -8.97
CA TYR A 64 15.60 2.87 -9.34
C TYR A 64 16.25 1.56 -8.92
N THR A 65 17.55 1.43 -9.17
CA THR A 65 18.30 0.21 -8.83
C THR A 65 18.34 0.00 -7.32
N LYS A 66 18.55 1.08 -6.56
CA LYS A 66 18.63 1.07 -5.10
C LYS A 66 17.30 0.71 -4.46
N VAL A 67 16.20 1.37 -4.85
CA VAL A 67 14.85 1.06 -4.33
C VAL A 67 14.49 -0.40 -4.62
N LYS A 68 14.74 -0.87 -5.86
CA LYS A 68 14.48 -2.27 -6.22
C LYS A 68 15.31 -3.24 -5.37
N LYS A 69 16.59 -2.97 -5.18
CA LYS A 69 17.49 -3.78 -4.35
C LYS A 69 16.97 -3.84 -2.91
N ASP A 70 16.67 -2.69 -2.31
CA ASP A 70 16.25 -2.62 -0.91
C ASP A 70 14.91 -3.31 -0.65
N PHE A 71 13.96 -3.25 -1.59
CA PHE A 71 12.71 -4.00 -1.50
C PHE A 71 12.92 -5.52 -1.57
N ASN A 72 13.81 -5.99 -2.43
CA ASN A 72 14.17 -7.41 -2.47
C ASN A 72 14.85 -7.84 -1.16
N GLU A 73 15.80 -7.04 -0.65
CA GLU A 73 16.48 -7.33 0.62
C GLU A 73 15.51 -7.36 1.80
N LEU A 74 14.58 -6.41 1.89
CA LEU A 74 13.55 -6.40 2.93
C LEU A 74 12.67 -7.66 2.85
N ALA A 75 12.23 -8.03 1.65
CA ALA A 75 11.41 -9.22 1.43
C ALA A 75 12.14 -10.51 1.84
N GLU A 76 13.42 -10.66 1.47
CA GLU A 76 14.26 -11.80 1.86
C GLU A 76 14.50 -11.84 3.37
N LEU A 77 14.85 -10.70 3.98
CA LEU A 77 15.08 -10.60 5.42
C LEU A 77 13.82 -10.95 6.23
N SER A 78 12.64 -10.61 5.70
CA SER A 78 11.33 -10.90 6.32
C SER A 78 10.97 -12.40 6.32
N LYS A 79 11.74 -13.25 5.64
CA LYS A 79 11.65 -14.72 5.76
C LYS A 79 12.27 -15.24 7.06
N THR A 80 13.09 -14.44 7.71
CA THR A 80 13.75 -14.76 8.99
C THR A 80 12.92 -14.30 10.19
N PHE A 81 13.41 -14.57 11.41
CA PHE A 81 12.79 -14.12 12.67
C PHE A 81 13.56 -12.96 13.33
N TYR A 82 14.42 -12.24 12.58
CA TYR A 82 15.24 -11.14 13.10
C TYR A 82 14.50 -9.80 13.01
N TYR A 83 13.51 -9.58 13.87
CA TYR A 83 12.65 -8.40 13.85
C TYR A 83 13.41 -7.07 13.92
N ASP A 84 14.46 -6.98 14.74
CA ASP A 84 15.26 -5.76 14.87
C ASP A 84 15.90 -5.37 13.53
N LYS A 85 16.53 -6.34 12.83
CA LYS A 85 17.13 -6.10 11.52
C LYS A 85 16.11 -5.69 10.45
N ILE A 86 14.89 -6.25 10.53
CA ILE A 86 13.79 -5.90 9.62
C ILE A 86 13.39 -4.43 9.83
N ASN A 87 13.26 -4.01 11.09
CA ASN A 87 12.91 -2.63 11.42
C ASN A 87 14.02 -1.66 11.01
N ASP A 88 15.29 -2.00 11.26
CA ASP A 88 16.43 -1.20 10.80
C ASP A 88 16.41 -1.02 9.28
N LYS A 89 16.09 -2.09 8.52
CA LYS A 89 15.98 -2.01 7.06
C LYS A 89 14.81 -1.14 6.61
N ILE A 90 13.68 -1.20 7.31
CA ILE A 90 12.53 -0.33 7.04
C ILE A 90 12.90 1.14 7.24
N ASP A 91 13.60 1.45 8.33
CA ASP A 91 14.04 2.82 8.62
C ASP A 91 15.08 3.32 7.61
N GLU A 92 16.00 2.46 7.16
CA GLU A 92 16.91 2.75 6.05
C GLU A 92 16.12 3.14 4.79
N ILE A 93 15.11 2.35 4.41
CA ILE A 93 14.28 2.61 3.24
C ILE A 93 13.51 3.92 3.40
N PHE A 94 12.92 4.19 4.56
CA PHE A 94 12.19 5.43 4.82
C PHE A 94 13.03 6.68 4.61
N SER A 95 14.34 6.60 4.83
CA SER A 95 15.24 7.75 4.61
C SER A 95 15.23 8.29 3.18
N TYR A 96 14.75 7.53 2.19
CA TYR A 96 14.67 7.98 0.80
C TYR A 96 13.40 8.74 0.49
N TYR A 97 12.36 8.57 1.31
CA TYR A 97 11.04 9.12 1.06
C TYR A 97 10.89 10.46 1.78
N GLU A 98 10.07 11.33 1.22
CA GLU A 98 9.74 12.60 1.84
C GLU A 98 9.00 12.41 3.17
N SER A 99 8.12 11.40 3.23
CA SER A 99 7.46 11.01 4.47
C SER A 99 7.00 9.55 4.43
N LYS A 100 6.59 9.01 5.60
CA LYS A 100 5.92 7.71 5.69
C LYS A 100 4.58 7.65 4.95
N ASN A 101 4.01 8.81 4.63
CA ASN A 101 2.75 8.95 3.90
C ASN A 101 2.94 9.06 2.38
N THR A 102 4.18 9.01 1.88
CA THR A 102 4.45 9.07 0.43
C THR A 102 3.62 8.01 -0.31
N PRO A 103 2.83 8.39 -1.32
CA PRO A 103 1.97 7.46 -2.06
C PRO A 103 2.77 6.44 -2.86
N VAL A 104 2.31 5.19 -2.79
CA VAL A 104 2.71 4.06 -3.62
C VAL A 104 1.50 3.59 -4.41
N LEU A 105 1.62 3.62 -5.74
CA LEU A 105 0.58 3.22 -6.68
C LEU A 105 1.02 1.96 -7.42
N THR A 106 0.11 1.01 -7.65
CA THR A 106 0.39 -0.17 -8.48
C THR A 106 -0.48 -0.13 -9.72
N VAL A 107 0.13 -0.15 -10.90
CA VAL A 107 -0.56 -0.24 -12.18
C VAL A 107 -1.17 -1.63 -12.32
N VAL A 108 -2.49 -1.69 -12.51
CA VAL A 108 -3.24 -2.94 -12.74
C VAL A 108 -3.46 -3.24 -14.21
N SER A 109 -3.63 -2.20 -15.03
CA SER A 109 -3.84 -2.28 -16.47
C SER A 109 -3.56 -0.94 -17.12
N PHE A 110 -3.61 -0.90 -18.45
CA PHE A 110 -3.54 0.35 -19.22
C PHE A 110 -4.85 0.54 -20.00
N SER A 111 -5.36 1.77 -20.02
CA SER A 111 -6.44 2.19 -20.92
C SER A 111 -5.81 3.01 -22.05
N GLY A 112 -5.39 2.32 -23.11
CA GLY A 112 -4.50 2.92 -24.11
C GLY A 112 -3.13 3.18 -23.50
N GLU A 113 -2.68 4.43 -23.50
CA GLU A 113 -1.39 4.84 -22.90
C GLU A 113 -1.52 5.28 -21.43
N ARG A 114 -2.74 5.35 -20.89
CA ARG A 114 -2.97 5.82 -19.52
C ARG A 114 -2.97 4.65 -18.53
N PRO A 115 -2.12 4.66 -17.49
CA PRO A 115 -2.16 3.63 -16.46
C PRO A 115 -3.45 3.70 -15.64
N ILE A 116 -4.01 2.54 -15.31
CA ILE A 116 -5.07 2.38 -14.33
C ILE A 116 -4.42 1.82 -13.08
N PHE A 117 -4.63 2.48 -11.96
CA PHE A 117 -4.04 2.11 -10.67
C PHE A 117 -5.00 1.27 -9.84
N ASP A 118 -4.44 0.39 -8.99
CA ASP A 118 -5.15 -0.21 -7.87
C ASP A 118 -5.41 0.84 -6.77
N ARG A 119 -6.01 0.41 -5.66
CA ARG A 119 -6.14 1.21 -4.45
C ARG A 119 -4.76 1.78 -4.04
N PRO A 120 -4.67 3.10 -3.78
CA PRO A 120 -3.43 3.70 -3.33
C PRO A 120 -3.06 3.21 -1.93
N MET A 121 -1.76 3.12 -1.66
CA MET A 121 -1.21 2.86 -0.34
C MET A 121 -0.13 3.90 -0.01
N THR A 122 0.25 4.01 1.26
CA THR A 122 1.46 4.75 1.64
C THR A 122 2.69 3.86 1.58
N ILE A 123 3.89 4.44 1.56
CA ILE A 123 5.13 3.66 1.64
C ILE A 123 5.19 2.83 2.93
N ASP A 124 4.73 3.36 4.07
CA ASP A 124 4.66 2.59 5.32
C ASP A 124 3.76 1.35 5.19
N GLN A 125 2.57 1.50 4.60
CA GLN A 125 1.68 0.37 4.32
C GLN A 125 2.32 -0.63 3.35
N TYR A 126 3.02 -0.14 2.32
CA TYR A 126 3.67 -0.99 1.33
C TYR A 126 4.85 -1.78 1.90
N LEU A 127 5.69 -1.19 2.75
CA LEU A 127 6.79 -1.90 3.40
C LEU A 127 6.28 -2.95 4.38
N ASN A 128 5.21 -2.66 5.11
CA ASN A 128 4.54 -3.67 5.95
C ASN A 128 3.93 -4.79 5.10
N TYR A 129 3.32 -4.47 3.96
CA TYR A 129 2.87 -5.47 3.01
C TYR A 129 4.03 -6.36 2.51
N LEU A 130 5.19 -5.78 2.16
CA LEU A 130 6.36 -6.55 1.74
C LEU A 130 6.88 -7.47 2.86
N LYS A 131 6.88 -6.98 4.10
CA LYS A 131 7.24 -7.78 5.28
C LYS A 131 6.33 -9.00 5.43
N ASP A 132 5.04 -8.83 5.23
CA ASP A 132 4.06 -9.91 5.35
C ASP A 132 4.12 -10.88 4.17
N LYS A 133 4.29 -10.37 2.94
CA LYS A 133 4.37 -11.19 1.72
C LYS A 133 5.70 -11.89 1.54
N LYS A 134 6.79 -11.33 2.07
CA LYS A 134 8.14 -11.89 2.01
C LYS A 134 8.64 -12.12 0.58
N VAL A 135 8.09 -11.36 -0.37
CA VAL A 135 8.46 -11.39 -1.79
C VAL A 135 8.19 -10.01 -2.40
N PHE A 136 9.11 -9.56 -3.27
CA PHE A 136 8.91 -8.42 -4.14
C PHE A 136 8.91 -8.92 -5.59
N ASN A 137 7.74 -8.87 -6.23
CA ASN A 137 7.51 -9.41 -7.58
C ASN A 137 7.00 -8.34 -8.56
N LEU A 138 7.19 -7.07 -8.23
CA LEU A 138 6.80 -5.94 -9.06
C LEU A 138 8.05 -5.28 -9.66
N SER A 139 7.82 -4.47 -10.68
CA SER A 139 8.82 -3.57 -11.26
C SER A 139 8.53 -2.13 -10.83
N ILE A 140 9.58 -1.31 -10.76
CA ILE A 140 9.43 0.13 -10.55
C ILE A 140 9.12 0.74 -11.91
N TYR A 141 7.95 1.35 -12.04
CA TYR A 141 7.48 2.02 -13.24
C TYR A 141 7.92 3.48 -13.28
N GLU A 142 7.71 4.21 -12.18
CA GLU A 142 8.03 5.62 -12.06
C GLU A 142 8.44 5.95 -10.62
N ILE A 143 9.42 6.83 -10.48
CA ILE A 143 9.75 7.50 -9.24
C ILE A 143 9.65 9.00 -9.50
N THR A 144 8.98 9.72 -8.61
CA THR A 144 8.99 11.19 -8.57
C THR A 144 9.70 11.62 -7.30
N VAL A 145 10.52 12.67 -7.40
CA VAL A 145 11.28 13.22 -6.28
C VAL A 145 11.01 14.72 -6.10
N ASN A 146 11.28 15.25 -4.92
CA ASN A 146 11.30 16.69 -4.65
C ASN A 146 12.68 17.30 -4.93
N LYS A 147 12.83 18.60 -4.63
CA LYS A 147 14.07 19.39 -4.78
C LYS A 147 15.26 18.82 -4.01
N ASP A 148 15.01 18.13 -2.90
CA ASP A 148 16.02 17.50 -2.06
C ASP A 148 16.34 16.06 -2.49
N GLY A 149 15.74 15.58 -3.59
CA GLY A 149 15.88 14.22 -4.09
C GLY A 149 15.12 13.17 -3.28
N LYS A 150 14.22 13.57 -2.38
CA LYS A 150 13.36 12.64 -1.63
C LYS A 150 12.20 12.18 -2.49
N ILE A 151 11.86 10.90 -2.41
CA ILE A 151 10.77 10.29 -3.16
C ILE A 151 9.42 10.80 -2.64
N THR A 152 8.64 11.41 -3.54
CA THR A 152 7.29 11.95 -3.27
C THR A 152 6.18 11.12 -3.88
N LYS A 153 6.50 10.24 -4.83
CA LYS A 153 5.57 9.27 -5.44
C LYS A 153 6.36 8.08 -5.97
N LEU A 154 5.83 6.88 -5.74
CA LEU A 154 6.37 5.64 -6.30
C LEU A 154 5.26 4.92 -7.06
N VAL A 155 5.54 4.56 -8.31
CA VAL A 155 4.63 3.78 -9.14
C VAL A 155 5.27 2.44 -9.45
N LEU A 156 4.50 1.37 -9.28
CA LEU A 156 4.89 -0.01 -9.50
C LEU A 156 4.06 -0.61 -10.64
N SER A 157 4.60 -1.61 -11.32
CA SER A 157 3.86 -2.41 -12.30
C SER A 157 4.13 -3.90 -12.10
N LYS A 158 3.20 -4.74 -12.57
CA LYS A 158 3.44 -6.17 -12.71
C LYS A 158 4.34 -6.47 -13.90
#